data_AF-A0AAN6VVH1-F1
#
_entry.id   AF-A0AAN6VVH1-F1
#
_cell.length_a   1.000
_cell.length_b   1.000
_cell.length_c   1.000
_cell.angle_alpha   90.00
_cell.angle_beta   90.00
_cell.angle_gamma   90.00
#
_symmetry.space_group_name_H-M   'P 1'
#
loop_
_entity.id
_entity.type
_entity.pdbx_description
1 polymer ?
#
loop_
_entity_poly.entity_id
_entity_poly.type
_entity_poly.pdbx_seq_one_letter_code
_entity_poly.pdbx_strand_id
1 'polypeptide(L)'
;MSDKDRIAQLLRELEEAKAREEEAKAREEEAKAREEEARAREEEAKAREAQERCEKEEAKAREAQERCEKEEAKAREAQERCEKERLQLEHRKTTFPEYLRNCHRHLYNALRLADTSQSSTGYTKVVGKYYPKRLRPWTNFANVLHPRYFDLVQKICGQRQLFESASTTKGLG
;
A
#
# COMPACT_ATOMS: atom_id res chain seq x y z
N MET A 1 -12.94 50.38 94.86
CA MET A 1 -12.07 50.29 93.67
C MET A 1 -12.02 51.67 93.06
N SER A 2 -10.83 52.24 92.89
CA SER A 2 -10.68 53.62 92.42
C SER A 2 -10.96 53.68 90.91
N ASP A 3 -11.54 54.78 90.40
CA ASP A 3 -11.80 54.95 88.96
C ASP A 3 -10.53 54.74 88.10
N LYS A 4 -9.35 54.98 88.67
CA LYS A 4 -8.05 54.69 88.04
C LYS A 4 -7.81 53.20 87.78
N ASP A 5 -8.23 52.31 88.67
CA ASP A 5 -8.04 50.86 88.53
C ASP A 5 -8.91 50.30 87.40
N ARG A 6 -10.12 50.85 87.24
CA ARG A 6 -11.09 50.46 86.20
C ARG A 6 -10.63 50.89 84.80
N ILE A 7 -10.04 52.07 84.69
CA ILE A 7 -9.42 52.56 83.44
C ILE A 7 -8.21 51.71 83.05
N ALA A 8 -7.35 51.36 84.02
CA ALA A 8 -6.19 50.50 83.76
C ALA A 8 -6.59 49.09 83.31
N GLN A 9 -7.68 48.55 83.85
CA GLN A 9 -8.23 47.25 83.48
C GLN A 9 -8.83 47.27 82.07
N LEU A 10 -9.59 48.32 81.72
CA LEU A 10 -10.12 48.53 80.37
C LEU A 10 -9.04 48.72 79.31
N LEU A 11 -7.95 49.43 79.63
CA LEU A 11 -6.81 49.59 78.71
C LEU A 11 -6.12 48.25 78.41
N ARG A 12 -5.98 47.39 79.43
CA ARG A 12 -5.38 46.06 79.29
C ARG A 12 -6.26 45.13 78.46
N GLU A 13 -7.58 45.17 78.66
CA GLU A 13 -8.55 44.45 77.82
C GLU A 13 -8.53 44.93 76.36
N LEU A 14 -8.32 46.22 76.14
CA LEU A 14 -8.25 46.82 74.81
C LEU A 14 -6.94 46.44 74.08
N GLU A 15 -5.82 46.35 74.81
CA GLU A 15 -4.56 45.80 74.29
C GLU A 15 -4.67 44.31 73.96
N GLU A 16 -5.29 43.50 74.83
CA GLU A 16 -5.53 42.08 74.57
C GLU A 16 -6.49 41.85 73.38
N ALA A 17 -7.53 42.68 73.25
CA ALA A 17 -8.44 42.61 72.11
C ALA A 17 -7.74 42.95 70.79
N LYS A 18 -6.88 43.98 70.79
CA LYS A 18 -6.06 44.34 69.62
C LYS A 18 -5.05 43.25 69.27
N ALA A 19 -4.40 42.65 70.27
CA ALA A 19 -3.47 41.54 70.05
C ALA A 19 -4.18 40.33 69.43
N ARG A 20 -5.40 39.99 69.90
CA ARG A 20 -6.22 38.92 69.31
C ARG A 20 -6.70 39.24 67.90
N GLU A 21 -7.02 40.50 67.60
CA GLU A 21 -7.43 40.93 66.26
C GLU A 21 -6.26 40.83 65.27
N GLU A 22 -5.06 41.27 65.67
CA GLU A 22 -3.85 41.13 64.86
C GLU A 22 -3.45 39.65 64.67
N GLU A 23 -3.56 38.82 65.70
CA GLU A 23 -3.32 37.36 65.58
C GLU A 23 -4.36 36.69 64.65
N ALA A 24 -5.62 37.11 64.70
CA ALA A 24 -6.66 36.61 63.80
C ALA A 24 -6.41 37.02 62.34
N LYS A 25 -5.98 38.26 62.10
CA LYS A 25 -5.60 38.75 60.76
C LYS A 25 -4.38 38.00 60.22
N ALA A 26 -3.36 37.79 61.05
CA ALA A 26 -2.18 37.02 60.67
C ALA A 26 -2.52 35.57 60.30
N ARG A 27 -3.43 34.93 61.05
CA ARG A 27 -3.94 33.58 60.73
C ARG A 27 -4.77 33.55 59.44
N GLU A 28 -5.55 34.58 59.17
CA GLU A 28 -6.33 34.69 57.94
C GLU A 28 -5.43 34.88 56.71
N GLU A 29 -4.39 35.72 56.81
CA GLU A 29 -3.39 35.87 55.75
C GLU A 29 -2.59 34.59 55.53
N GLU A 30 -2.18 33.90 56.59
CA GLU A 30 -1.50 32.61 56.48
C GLU A 30 -2.40 31.54 55.84
N ALA A 31 -3.70 31.51 56.17
CA ALA A 31 -4.67 30.61 55.55
C ALA A 31 -4.86 30.90 54.06
N LYS A 32 -4.94 32.18 53.67
CA LYS A 32 -5.03 32.60 52.26
C LYS A 32 -3.77 32.23 51.48
N ALA A 33 -2.59 32.46 52.05
CA ALA A 33 -1.32 32.08 51.43
C ALA A 33 -1.22 30.57 51.20
N ARG A 34 -1.66 29.75 52.18
CA ARG A 34 -1.70 28.29 52.04
C ARG A 34 -2.71 27.82 50.98
N GLU A 35 -3.86 28.49 50.86
CA GLU A 35 -4.84 28.16 49.83
C GLU A 35 -4.32 28.48 48.42
N GLU A 36 -3.66 29.63 48.26
CA GLU A 36 -3.04 30.02 46.99
C GLU A 36 -1.89 29.07 46.60
N GLU A 37 -1.04 28.67 47.55
CA GLU A 37 0.01 27.67 47.32
C GLU A 37 -0.58 26.30 46.93
N ALA A 38 -1.69 25.88 47.56
CA ALA A 38 -2.37 24.64 47.21
C ALA A 38 -2.95 24.67 45.79
N ARG A 39 -3.56 25.80 45.39
CA ARG A 39 -4.07 25.99 44.01
C ARG A 39 -2.95 25.99 42.98
N ALA A 40 -1.83 26.68 43.26
CA ALA A 40 -0.68 26.70 42.38
C ALA A 40 -0.09 25.29 42.17
N ARG A 41 -0.01 24.48 43.23
CA ARG A 41 0.43 23.07 43.14
C ARG A 41 -0.54 22.21 42.32
N GLU A 42 -1.84 22.43 42.44
CA GLU A 42 -2.84 21.70 41.67
C GLU A 42 -2.77 22.04 40.18
N GLU A 43 -2.59 23.32 39.83
CA GLU A 43 -2.38 23.73 38.44
C GLU A 43 -1.09 23.17 37.85
N GLU A 44 0.01 23.19 38.61
CA GLU A 44 1.26 22.58 38.16
C GLU A 44 1.12 21.07 37.93
N ALA A 45 0.42 20.36 38.81
CA ALA A 45 0.13 18.94 38.64
C ALA A 45 -0.69 18.66 37.38
N LYS A 46 -1.74 19.46 37.13
CA LYS A 46 -2.56 19.35 35.91
C LYS A 46 -1.76 19.66 34.65
N ALA A 47 -0.88 20.66 34.69
CA ALA A 47 0.00 20.99 33.56
C ALA A 47 0.97 19.84 33.25
N ARG A 48 1.56 19.22 34.27
CA ARG A 48 2.43 18.04 34.10
C ARG A 48 1.68 16.84 33.53
N GLU A 49 0.48 16.55 34.01
CA GLU A 49 -0.34 15.46 33.45
C GLU A 49 -0.75 15.71 32.00
N ALA A 50 -1.09 16.96 31.65
CA ALA A 50 -1.40 17.34 30.28
C ALA A 50 -0.19 17.16 29.36
N GLN A 51 1.00 17.57 29.82
CA GLN A 51 2.24 17.38 29.07
C GLN A 51 2.55 15.89 28.84
N GLU A 52 2.44 15.06 29.89
CA GLU A 52 2.68 13.62 29.77
C GLU A 52 1.69 12.94 28.81
N ARG A 53 0.43 13.41 28.77
CA ARG A 53 -0.56 12.94 27.79
C ARG A 53 -0.19 13.32 26.37
N CYS A 54 0.21 14.57 26.13
CA CYS A 54 0.67 15.03 24.82
C CYS A 54 1.88 14.23 24.33
N GLU A 55 2.87 13.99 25.20
CA GLU A 55 4.06 13.19 24.87
C GLU A 55 3.69 11.74 24.52
N LYS A 56 2.75 11.13 25.26
CA LYS A 56 2.25 9.78 24.96
C LYS A 56 1.50 9.72 23.63
N GLU A 57 0.71 10.73 23.29
CA GLU A 57 0.02 10.78 22.00
C GLU A 57 1.00 10.99 20.85
N GLU A 58 2.01 11.85 21.01
CA GLU A 58 3.04 12.06 20.00
C GLU A 58 3.86 10.78 19.78
N ALA A 59 4.22 10.06 20.84
CA ALA A 59 4.91 8.77 20.74
C ALA A 59 4.08 7.74 19.97
N LYS A 60 2.77 7.66 20.23
CA LYS A 60 1.85 6.77 19.49
C LYS A 60 1.71 7.17 18.03
N ALA A 61 1.64 8.47 17.74
CA ALA A 61 1.56 8.99 16.38
C ALA A 61 2.83 8.64 15.59
N ARG A 62 4.01 8.79 16.21
CA ARG A 62 5.29 8.40 15.62
C ARG A 62 5.37 6.90 15.37
N GLU A 63 4.95 6.06 16.31
CA GLU A 63 4.93 4.60 16.12
C GLU A 63 3.96 4.20 14.98
N ALA A 64 2.78 4.82 14.92
CA ALA A 64 1.81 4.58 13.86
C ALA A 64 2.38 4.99 12.49
N GLN A 65 3.07 6.13 12.41
CA GLN A 65 3.73 6.58 11.19
C GLN A 65 4.83 5.59 10.75
N GLU A 66 5.70 5.17 11.67
CA GLU A 66 6.76 4.19 11.37
C GLU A 66 6.17 2.85 10.88
N ARG A 67 5.04 2.42 11.45
CA ARG A 67 4.31 1.22 10.98
C ARG A 67 3.78 1.40 9.57
N CYS A 68 3.13 2.53 9.27
CA CYS A 68 2.63 2.84 7.93
C CYS A 68 3.78 2.87 6.90
N GLU A 69 4.90 3.52 7.23
CA GLU A 69 6.08 3.58 6.35
C GLU A 69 6.67 2.18 6.10
N LYS A 70 6.74 1.33 7.14
CA LYS A 70 7.18 -0.08 6.98
C LYS A 70 6.22 -0.89 6.11
N GLU A 71 4.91 -0.71 6.24
CA GLU A 71 3.95 -1.39 5.37
C GLU A 71 4.04 -0.91 3.92
N GLU A 72 4.18 0.40 3.70
CA GLU A 72 4.35 0.96 2.37
C GLU A 72 5.64 0.45 1.70
N ALA A 73 6.75 0.41 2.45
CA ALA A 73 8.01 -0.16 1.96
C ALA A 73 7.86 -1.63 1.56
N LYS A 74 7.17 -2.44 2.39
CA LYS A 74 6.88 -3.85 2.06
C LYS A 74 5.98 -3.98 0.83
N ALA A 75 4.98 -3.12 0.70
CA ALA A 75 4.07 -3.13 -0.45
C ALA A 75 4.84 -2.77 -1.75
N ARG A 76 5.73 -1.77 -1.69
CA ARG A 76 6.61 -1.39 -2.81
C ARG A 76 7.56 -2.54 -3.18
N GLU A 77 8.22 -3.16 -2.20
CA GLU A 77 9.11 -4.30 -2.45
C GLU A 77 8.36 -5.52 -3.02
N ALA A 78 7.13 -5.77 -2.57
CA ALA A 78 6.28 -6.82 -3.12
C ALA A 78 5.87 -6.51 -4.57
N GLN A 79 5.51 -5.26 -4.86
CA GLN A 79 5.22 -4.81 -6.22
C GLN A 79 6.44 -4.98 -7.14
N GLU A 80 7.61 -4.51 -6.73
CA GLU A 80 8.85 -4.68 -7.50
C GLU A 80 9.18 -6.16 -7.76
N ARG A 81 8.99 -7.02 -6.76
CA ARG A 81 9.14 -8.48 -6.93
C ARG A 81 8.17 -9.04 -7.96
N CYS A 82 6.89 -8.70 -7.85
CA CYS A 82 5.87 -9.13 -8.81
C CYS A 82 6.16 -8.63 -10.22
N GLU A 83 6.59 -7.38 -10.37
CA GLU A 83 6.95 -6.82 -11.68
C GLU A 83 8.18 -7.49 -12.27
N LYS A 84 9.21 -7.74 -11.45
CA LYS A 84 10.40 -8.46 -11.88
C LYS A 84 10.06 -9.89 -12.31
N GLU A 85 9.21 -10.59 -11.57
CA GLU A 85 8.74 -11.92 -11.94
C GLU A 85 7.93 -11.89 -13.23
N ARG A 86 7.03 -10.92 -13.39
CA ARG A 86 6.27 -10.72 -14.63
C ARG A 86 7.19 -10.49 -15.83
N LEU A 87 8.18 -9.61 -15.70
CA LEU A 87 9.18 -9.35 -16.76
C LEU A 87 9.99 -10.61 -17.08
N GLN A 88 10.39 -11.36 -16.05
CA GLN A 88 11.07 -12.65 -16.25
C GLN A 88 10.20 -13.63 -17.01
N LEU A 89 8.92 -13.74 -16.68
CA LEU A 89 7.96 -14.61 -17.38
C LEU A 89 7.72 -14.15 -18.82
N GLU A 90 7.63 -12.84 -19.07
CA GLU A 90 7.43 -12.29 -20.42
C GLU A 90 8.61 -12.54 -21.36
N HIS A 91 9.83 -12.58 -20.82
CA HIS A 91 11.05 -12.87 -21.56
C HIS A 91 11.50 -14.34 -21.48
N ARG A 92 10.83 -15.15 -20.66
CA ARG A 92 11.10 -16.58 -20.55
C ARG A 92 10.79 -17.27 -21.87
N LYS A 93 11.70 -18.14 -22.30
CA LYS A 93 11.45 -19.03 -23.42
C LYS A 93 10.27 -19.95 -23.12
N THR A 94 9.44 -20.22 -24.11
CA THR A 94 8.24 -21.04 -23.94
C THR A 94 8.52 -22.50 -24.24
N THR A 95 7.74 -23.39 -23.64
CA THR A 95 7.71 -24.81 -24.04
C THR A 95 7.02 -24.94 -25.40
N PHE A 96 7.24 -26.06 -26.10
CA PHE A 96 6.60 -26.33 -27.39
C PHE A 96 5.07 -26.12 -27.40
N PRO A 97 4.28 -26.69 -26.45
CA PRO A 97 2.83 -26.50 -26.46
C PRO A 97 2.41 -25.05 -26.10
N GLU A 98 3.15 -24.37 -25.23
CA GLU A 98 2.89 -22.95 -24.91
C GLU A 98 3.14 -22.05 -26.11
N TYR A 99 4.25 -22.26 -26.81
CA TYR A 99 4.60 -21.54 -28.03
C TYR A 99 3.49 -21.66 -29.09
N LEU A 100 3.04 -22.88 -29.38
CA LEU A 100 1.96 -23.10 -30.36
C LEU A 100 0.64 -22.43 -29.96
N ARG A 101 0.29 -22.45 -28.67
CA ARG A 101 -0.89 -21.71 -28.18
C ARG A 101 -0.75 -20.21 -28.40
N ASN A 102 0.42 -19.65 -28.14
CA ASN A 102 0.69 -18.24 -28.37
C ASN A 102 0.61 -17.88 -29.86
N CYS A 103 1.20 -18.70 -30.74
CA CYS A 103 1.08 -18.53 -32.19
C CYS A 103 -0.39 -18.56 -32.64
N HIS A 104 -1.19 -19.52 -32.14
CA HIS A 104 -2.60 -19.58 -32.49
C HIS A 104 -3.37 -18.34 -32.00
N ARG A 105 -3.13 -17.93 -30.75
CA ARG A 105 -3.83 -16.80 -30.13
C ARG A 105 -3.46 -15.45 -30.73
N HIS A 106 -2.18 -15.22 -31.00
CA HIS A 106 -1.66 -13.90 -31.39
C HIS A 106 -1.43 -13.77 -32.89
N LEU A 107 -0.95 -14.81 -33.56
CA LEU A 107 -0.70 -14.74 -35.01
C LEU A 107 -1.94 -15.18 -35.77
N TYR A 108 -2.38 -16.43 -35.57
CA TYR A 108 -3.44 -17.01 -36.39
C TYR A 108 -4.77 -16.27 -36.24
N ASN A 109 -5.17 -15.93 -35.01
CA ASN A 109 -6.40 -15.16 -34.81
C ASN A 109 -6.29 -13.69 -35.25
N ALA A 110 -5.08 -13.15 -35.37
CA ALA A 110 -4.87 -11.81 -35.90
C ALA A 110 -4.82 -11.78 -37.44
N LEU A 111 -4.58 -12.93 -38.10
CA LEU A 111 -4.61 -13.03 -39.56
C LEU A 111 -6.01 -12.66 -40.08
N ARG A 112 -6.07 -11.54 -40.81
CA ARG A 112 -7.26 -11.12 -41.55
C ARG A 112 -6.96 -11.17 -43.04
N LEU A 113 -7.96 -11.61 -43.81
CA LEU A 113 -7.90 -11.46 -45.26
C LEU A 113 -7.87 -9.96 -45.58
N ALA A 114 -6.91 -9.55 -46.41
CA ALA A 114 -6.84 -8.19 -46.91
C ALA A 114 -8.09 -7.89 -47.76
N ASP A 115 -8.46 -6.61 -47.81
CA ASP A 115 -9.57 -6.18 -48.64
C ASP A 115 -9.30 -6.46 -50.12
N THR A 116 -10.37 -6.74 -50.86
CA THR A 116 -10.38 -6.97 -52.31
C THR A 116 -9.80 -5.80 -53.10
N SER A 117 -9.77 -4.58 -52.53
CA SER A 117 -9.07 -3.42 -53.07
C SER A 117 -7.54 -3.59 -53.16
N GLN A 118 -6.95 -4.49 -52.36
CA GLN A 118 -5.54 -4.87 -52.39
C GLN A 118 -5.26 -6.08 -53.30
N SER A 119 -6.30 -6.64 -53.92
CA SER A 119 -6.16 -7.73 -54.88
C SER A 119 -5.75 -7.18 -56.24
N SER A 120 -4.82 -7.84 -56.91
CA SER A 120 -4.50 -7.53 -58.29
C SER A 120 -5.68 -7.89 -59.20
N THR A 121 -6.23 -6.90 -59.90
CA THR A 121 -7.37 -7.02 -60.85
C THR A 121 -6.95 -7.60 -62.21
N GLY A 122 -5.95 -8.47 -62.22
CA GLY A 122 -5.38 -9.06 -63.44
C GLY A 122 -5.97 -10.43 -63.74
N TYR A 123 -6.67 -10.58 -64.86
CA TYR A 123 -7.03 -11.90 -65.37
C TYR A 123 -5.81 -12.57 -66.01
N THR A 124 -5.24 -13.58 -65.35
CA THR A 124 -4.19 -14.40 -65.96
C THR A 124 -4.81 -15.36 -66.97
N LYS A 125 -4.32 -15.35 -68.21
CA LYS A 125 -4.75 -16.31 -69.25
C LYS A 125 -4.34 -17.74 -68.84
N VAL A 126 -5.31 -18.56 -68.48
CA VAL A 126 -5.10 -19.94 -67.95
C VAL A 126 -5.18 -21.02 -69.05
N VAL A 127 -5.33 -20.62 -70.31
CA VAL A 127 -5.48 -21.55 -71.44
C VAL A 127 -4.22 -22.41 -71.60
N GLY A 128 -4.37 -23.74 -71.59
CA GLY A 128 -3.29 -24.71 -71.77
C GLY A 128 -2.48 -25.06 -70.51
N LYS A 129 -2.77 -24.47 -69.34
CA LYS A 129 -2.08 -24.79 -68.08
C LYS A 129 -2.82 -25.86 -67.30
N TYR A 130 -2.09 -26.82 -66.74
CA TYR A 130 -2.66 -27.86 -65.89
C TYR A 130 -2.77 -27.34 -64.46
N TYR A 131 -4.00 -27.23 -63.94
CA TYR A 131 -4.26 -26.83 -62.57
C TYR A 131 -5.32 -27.72 -61.92
N PRO A 132 -5.30 -27.88 -60.59
CA PRO A 132 -6.30 -28.65 -59.88
C PRO A 132 -7.70 -28.03 -60.06
N LYS A 133 -8.63 -28.78 -60.67
CA LYS A 133 -10.03 -28.33 -60.82
C LYS A 133 -10.81 -28.34 -59.49
N ARG A 134 -10.31 -29.07 -58.49
CA ARG A 134 -10.91 -29.18 -57.16
C ARG A 134 -9.79 -29.31 -56.13
N LEU A 135 -9.91 -28.57 -55.03
CA LEU A 135 -9.11 -28.79 -53.84
C LEU A 135 -9.68 -30.00 -53.10
N ARG A 136 -8.82 -30.95 -52.70
CA ARG A 136 -9.23 -32.12 -51.91
C ARG A 136 -8.75 -31.95 -50.46
N PRO A 137 -9.56 -32.33 -49.46
CA PRO A 137 -9.12 -32.34 -48.08
C PRO A 137 -7.94 -33.29 -47.90
N TRP A 138 -6.91 -32.84 -47.18
CA TRP A 138 -5.72 -33.66 -46.92
C TRP A 138 -5.93 -34.56 -45.69
N THR A 139 -6.87 -35.50 -45.81
CA THR A 139 -7.35 -36.33 -44.69
C THR A 139 -6.27 -37.19 -44.05
N ASN A 140 -5.35 -37.76 -44.85
CA ASN A 140 -4.23 -38.53 -44.33
C ASN A 140 -3.30 -37.68 -43.45
N PHE A 141 -3.06 -36.42 -43.84
CA PHE A 141 -2.26 -35.52 -43.02
C PHE A 141 -2.99 -35.14 -41.74
N ALA A 142 -4.24 -34.69 -41.85
CA ALA A 142 -5.02 -34.25 -40.69
C ALA A 142 -5.20 -35.36 -39.63
N ASN A 143 -5.48 -36.59 -40.08
CA ASN A 143 -5.89 -37.66 -39.18
C ASN A 143 -4.73 -38.56 -38.72
N VAL A 144 -3.67 -38.70 -39.52
CA VAL A 144 -2.62 -39.69 -39.26
C VAL A 144 -1.26 -39.03 -39.07
N LEU A 145 -0.84 -38.18 -40.01
CA LEU A 145 0.50 -37.62 -39.98
C LEU A 145 0.63 -36.50 -38.93
N HIS A 146 -0.36 -35.61 -38.84
CA HIS A 146 -0.34 -34.46 -37.95
C HIS A 146 -0.23 -34.88 -36.47
N PRO A 147 -1.07 -35.79 -35.94
CA PRO A 147 -0.91 -36.27 -34.56
C PRO A 147 0.45 -36.94 -34.34
N ARG A 148 0.90 -37.80 -35.27
CA ARG A 148 2.21 -38.47 -35.16
C ARG A 148 3.38 -37.51 -35.08
N TYR A 149 3.43 -36.52 -35.98
CA TYR A 149 4.52 -35.54 -35.97
C TYR A 149 4.44 -34.63 -34.75
N PHE A 150 3.23 -34.23 -34.36
CA PHE A 150 3.02 -33.44 -33.16
C PHE A 150 3.53 -34.18 -31.91
N ASP A 151 3.16 -35.44 -31.73
CA ASP A 151 3.61 -36.26 -30.61
C ASP A 151 5.13 -36.48 -30.63
N LEU A 152 5.71 -36.68 -31.81
CA LEU A 152 7.16 -36.84 -31.97
C LEU A 152 7.90 -35.57 -31.54
N VAL A 153 7.47 -34.40 -32.03
CA VAL A 153 8.07 -33.11 -31.69
C VAL A 153 7.86 -32.81 -30.21
N GLN A 154 6.66 -33.05 -29.66
CA GLN A 154 6.39 -32.89 -28.24
C GLN A 154 7.27 -33.81 -27.38
N LYS A 155 7.53 -35.05 -27.81
CA LYS A 155 8.42 -35.98 -27.10
C LYS A 155 9.88 -35.53 -27.15
N ILE A 156 10.36 -35.04 -28.29
CA ILE A 156 11.74 -34.55 -28.47
C ILE A 156 11.96 -33.26 -27.67
N CYS A 157 11.04 -32.30 -27.78
CA CYS A 157 11.11 -31.03 -27.08
C CYS A 157 10.82 -31.19 -25.57
N GLY A 158 9.99 -32.14 -25.18
CA GLY A 158 9.60 -32.39 -23.79
C GLY A 158 9.11 -31.12 -23.10
N GLN A 159 9.56 -30.91 -21.86
CA GLN A 159 9.32 -29.68 -21.08
C GLN A 159 10.43 -28.63 -21.27
N ARG A 160 11.25 -28.76 -22.32
CA ARG A 160 12.37 -27.84 -22.53
C ARG A 160 11.84 -26.51 -23.09
N GLN A 161 12.37 -25.42 -22.54
CA GLN A 161 12.02 -24.05 -22.90
C GLN A 161 12.93 -23.56 -24.00
N LEU A 162 12.68 -24.03 -25.22
CA LEU A 162 13.54 -23.79 -26.38
C LEU A 162 12.99 -22.72 -27.32
N PHE A 163 11.69 -22.40 -27.23
CA PHE A 163 11.00 -21.56 -28.18
C PHE A 163 10.93 -20.11 -27.72
N GLU A 164 10.62 -19.21 -28.67
CA GLU A 164 10.55 -17.78 -28.42
C GLU A 164 9.62 -17.41 -27.26
N SER A 165 9.90 -16.26 -26.66
CA SER A 165 9.12 -15.76 -25.54
C SER A 165 7.70 -15.37 -25.98
N ALA A 166 6.75 -15.38 -25.04
CA ALA A 166 5.38 -14.98 -25.33
C ALA A 166 5.29 -13.54 -25.84
N SER A 167 6.13 -12.64 -25.30
CA SER A 167 6.21 -11.24 -25.75
C SER A 167 6.65 -11.13 -27.22
N THR A 168 7.63 -11.93 -27.67
CA THR A 168 8.03 -12.01 -29.08
C THR A 168 6.85 -12.38 -29.99
N THR A 169 6.12 -13.45 -29.64
CA THR A 169 4.97 -13.89 -30.47
C THR A 169 3.81 -12.89 -30.47
N LYS A 170 3.62 -12.15 -29.37
CA LYS A 170 2.60 -11.10 -29.27
C LYS A 170 2.96 -9.86 -30.09
N GLY A 171 4.25 -9.53 -30.23
CA GLY A 171 4.69 -8.39 -31.05
C GLY A 171 4.58 -8.61 -32.56
N LEU A 172 4.40 -9.86 -33.00
CA LEU A 172 4.33 -10.24 -34.42
C LEU A 172 2.92 -10.24 -35.01
N GLY A 173 1.87 -10.26 -34.19
CA GLY A 173 0.46 -10.31 -34.61
C GLY A 173 -0.29 -9.06 -34.23
#